data_AF-A0A4Y2AWY4-F1
#
_entry.id   AF-A0A4Y2AWY4-F1
#
_cell.length_a   1.000
_cell.length_b   1.000
_cell.length_c   1.000
_cell.angle_alpha   90.00
_cell.angle_beta   90.00
_cell.angle_gamma   90.00
#
_symmetry.space_group_name_H-M   'P 1'
#
loop_
_entity.id
_entity.type
_entity.pdbx_description
1 polymer ?
#
loop_
_entity_poly.entity_id
_entity_poly.type
_entity_poly.pdbx_seq_one_letter_code
_entity_poly.pdbx_strand_id
1 'polypeptide(L)'
;MQPYTSIQLPKIILRNEMLQEWHNLWDQGVTGHQVFAIIPRASLRFSSWFRKDTIFFSEHGRIPAYNHRFGFINNNFCSCGEMDTVFHYATECILTTSGHMRKPKINLL
;
A
#
# COMPACT_ATOMS: atom_id res chain seq x y z
N MET A 1 -21.96 32.52 11.37
CA MET A 1 -21.79 31.27 10.61
C MET A 1 -21.96 31.63 9.13
N GLN A 2 -20.91 31.60 8.31
CA GLN A 2 -21.06 31.89 6.87
C GLN A 2 -21.77 30.72 6.17
N PRO A 3 -22.72 30.97 5.26
CA PRO A 3 -23.39 29.92 4.52
C PRO A 3 -22.43 29.38 3.46
N TYR A 4 -22.21 28.07 3.47
CA TYR A 4 -21.49 27.34 2.44
C TYR A 4 -22.04 27.73 1.06
N THR A 5 -21.16 28.05 0.09
CA THR A 5 -21.59 28.49 -1.25
C THR A 5 -22.13 27.31 -2.06
N SER A 6 -23.13 27.56 -2.93
CA SER A 6 -23.87 26.58 -3.74
C SER A 6 -23.00 25.52 -4.47
N ILE A 7 -21.77 25.86 -4.86
CA ILE A 7 -20.83 24.98 -5.59
C ILE A 7 -20.11 23.97 -4.66
N GLN A 8 -20.04 24.24 -3.35
CA GLN A 8 -19.36 23.36 -2.40
C GLN A 8 -20.19 22.12 -2.04
N LEU A 9 -21.52 22.22 -2.11
CA LEU A 9 -22.45 21.12 -1.85
C LEU A 9 -22.27 19.95 -2.83
N PRO A 10 -22.29 20.15 -4.16
CA PRO A 10 -22.05 19.07 -5.13
C PRO A 10 -20.70 18.39 -4.95
N LYS A 11 -19.64 19.15 -4.63
CA LYS A 11 -18.30 18.60 -4.43
C LYS A 11 -18.20 17.68 -3.22
N ILE A 12 -18.90 18.01 -2.13
CA ILE A 12 -18.91 17.18 -0.91
C ILE A 12 -19.69 15.89 -1.15
N ILE A 13 -20.84 15.98 -1.83
CA ILE A 13 -21.68 14.82 -2.15
C ILE A 13 -20.92 13.84 -3.02
N LEU A 14 -20.39 14.30 -4.16
CA LEU A 14 -19.62 13.45 -5.09
C LEU A 14 -18.41 12.80 -4.40
N ARG A 15 -17.70 13.58 -3.56
CA ARG A 15 -16.56 13.06 -2.81
C ARG A 15 -16.95 11.91 -1.88
N ASN A 16 -18.07 12.03 -1.17
CA ASN A 16 -18.53 10.99 -0.25
C ASN A 16 -19.01 9.75 -1.00
N GLU A 17 -19.74 9.93 -2.11
CA GLU A 17 -20.18 8.83 -2.98
C GLU A 17 -19.01 8.06 -3.57
N MET A 18 -18.00 8.78 -4.12
CA MET A 18 -16.79 8.14 -4.65
C MET A 18 -16.03 7.36 -3.59
N LEU A 19 -15.94 7.89 -2.36
CA LEU A 19 -15.24 7.19 -1.28
C LEU A 19 -16.00 5.93 -0.87
N GLN A 20 -17.33 5.99 -0.80
CA GLN A 20 -18.17 4.85 -0.45
C GLN A 20 -18.09 3.75 -1.52
N GLU A 21 -18.17 4.11 -2.80
CA GLU A 21 -18.00 3.16 -3.90
C GLU A 21 -16.61 2.53 -3.89
N TRP A 22 -15.57 3.34 -3.66
CA TRP A 22 -14.22 2.80 -3.52
C TRP A 22 -14.13 1.79 -2.36
N HIS A 23 -14.74 2.09 -1.21
CA HIS A 23 -14.78 1.15 -0.09
C HIS A 23 -15.49 -0.16 -0.44
N ASN A 24 -16.63 -0.08 -1.14
CA ASN A 24 -17.38 -1.26 -1.56
C ASN A 24 -16.55 -2.16 -2.49
N LEU A 25 -15.86 -1.55 -3.46
CA LEU A 25 -14.97 -2.27 -4.38
C LEU A 25 -13.76 -2.87 -3.66
N TRP A 26 -13.21 -2.16 -2.68
CA TRP A 26 -12.07 -2.64 -1.88
C TRP A 26 -12.44 -3.84 -1.01
N ASP A 27 -13.61 -3.79 -0.36
CA ASP A 27 -14.14 -4.89 0.46
C ASP A 27 -14.44 -6.16 -0.37
N GLN A 28 -14.79 -6.02 -1.66
CA GLN A 28 -15.09 -7.14 -2.56
C GLN A 28 -13.88 -7.60 -3.40
N GLY A 29 -12.77 -6.87 -3.34
CA GLY A 29 -11.59 -7.12 -4.16
C GLY A 29 -10.86 -8.41 -3.76
N VAL A 30 -10.49 -9.22 -4.76
CA VAL A 30 -9.71 -10.46 -4.53
C VAL A 30 -8.19 -10.25 -4.64
N THR A 31 -7.76 -9.09 -5.12
CA THR A 31 -6.34 -8.70 -5.26
C THR A 31 -5.97 -7.66 -4.23
N GLY A 32 -4.68 -7.59 -3.84
CA GLY A 32 -4.22 -6.57 -2.89
C GLY A 32 -4.54 -6.89 -1.43
N HIS A 33 -4.82 -8.17 -1.12
CA HIS A 33 -5.22 -8.64 0.21
C HIS A 33 -4.24 -8.25 1.33
N GLN A 34 -2.93 -8.20 1.03
CA GLN A 34 -1.91 -7.73 1.98
C GLN A 34 -2.06 -6.24 2.30
N VAL A 35 -2.37 -5.42 1.30
CA VAL A 35 -2.64 -3.98 1.51
C VAL A 35 -3.96 -3.81 2.23
N PHE A 36 -4.98 -4.61 1.91
CA PHE A 36 -6.28 -4.60 2.60
C PHE A 36 -6.13 -4.89 4.10
N ALA A 37 -5.32 -5.89 4.46
CA ALA A 37 -5.06 -6.24 5.85
C ALA A 37 -4.43 -5.09 6.67
N ILE A 38 -3.77 -4.15 6.01
CA ILE A 38 -3.08 -3.03 6.67
C ILE A 38 -3.89 -1.73 6.55
N ILE A 39 -4.59 -1.53 5.42
CA ILE A 39 -5.42 -0.38 5.10
C ILE A 39 -6.81 -0.87 4.66
N PRO A 40 -7.67 -1.27 5.60
CA PRO A 40 -9.00 -1.79 5.25
C PRO A 40 -9.96 -0.68 4.78
N ARG A 41 -9.66 0.60 5.04
CA ARG A 41 -10.52 1.72 4.66
C ARG A 41 -9.67 2.86 4.08
N ALA A 42 -9.97 3.31 2.87
CA ALA A 42 -9.38 4.52 2.31
C ALA A 42 -9.80 5.75 3.11
N SER A 43 -8.89 6.71 3.18
CA SER A 43 -9.13 8.01 3.78
C SER A 43 -8.74 9.10 2.79
N LEU A 44 -9.55 10.14 2.67
CA LEU A 44 -9.21 11.33 1.88
C LEU A 44 -8.21 12.24 2.58
N ARG A 45 -7.93 12.00 3.87
CA ARG A 45 -6.78 12.63 4.51
C ARG A 45 -5.55 11.97 3.93
N PHE A 46 -4.68 12.79 3.33
CA PHE A 46 -3.32 12.38 3.06
C PHE A 46 -2.69 11.98 4.38
N SER A 47 -2.58 10.67 4.61
CA SER A 47 -1.65 10.15 5.60
C SER A 47 -0.27 10.54 5.07
N SER A 48 0.58 11.12 5.90
CA SER A 48 1.98 11.36 5.54
C SER A 48 2.70 10.01 5.52
N TRP A 49 2.48 9.23 4.45
CA TRP A 49 3.16 7.97 4.24
C TRP A 49 4.66 8.26 4.08
N PHE A 50 5.50 7.60 4.87
CA PHE A 50 6.93 7.67 4.61
C PHE A 50 7.22 6.93 3.30
N ARG A 51 8.26 7.37 2.57
CA ARG A 51 8.68 6.73 1.31
C ARG A 51 8.83 5.21 1.41
N LYS A 52 9.29 4.72 2.58
CA LYS A 52 9.45 3.29 2.88
C LYS A 52 8.11 2.55 2.87
N ASP A 53 7.08 3.16 3.43
CA ASP A 53 5.73 2.60 3.49
C ASP A 53 5.15 2.50 2.07
N THR A 54 5.26 3.56 1.27
CA THR A 54 4.74 3.54 -0.11
C THR A 54 5.42 2.47 -0.97
N ILE A 55 6.74 2.33 -0.86
CA ILE A 55 7.50 1.27 -1.55
C ILE A 55 7.06 -0.12 -1.08
N PHE A 56 6.82 -0.29 0.22
CA PHE A 56 6.34 -1.54 0.78
C PHE A 56 4.93 -1.90 0.30
N PHE A 57 3.94 -1.03 0.49
CA PHE A 57 2.54 -1.33 0.17
C PHE A 57 2.29 -1.55 -1.30
N SER A 58 2.98 -0.81 -2.15
CA SER A 58 2.76 -0.92 -3.58
C SER A 58 3.66 -1.97 -4.23
N GLU A 59 4.59 -2.55 -3.46
CA GLU A 59 5.72 -3.33 -3.94
C GLU A 59 6.54 -2.60 -5.02
N HIS A 60 6.32 -1.30 -5.25
CA HIS A 60 6.98 -0.56 -6.31
C HIS A 60 8.36 -0.09 -5.86
N GLY A 61 9.35 -0.26 -6.74
CA GLY A 61 10.69 0.28 -6.53
C GLY A 61 11.77 -0.66 -7.04
N ARG A 62 12.99 -0.53 -6.48
CA ARG A 62 14.11 -1.44 -6.77
C ARG A 62 13.97 -2.76 -5.98
N ILE A 63 12.80 -3.40 -6.10
CA ILE A 63 12.49 -4.67 -5.46
C ILE A 63 12.54 -5.75 -6.55
N PRO A 64 13.49 -6.70 -6.50
CA PRO A 64 13.55 -7.83 -7.43
C PRO A 64 12.21 -8.54 -7.66
N ALA A 65 11.40 -8.75 -6.61
CA ALA A 65 10.07 -9.36 -6.73
C ALA A 65 9.15 -8.60 -7.70
N TYR A 66 9.15 -7.28 -7.61
CA TYR A 66 8.40 -6.41 -8.52
C TYR A 66 8.92 -6.51 -9.94
N ASN A 67 10.24 -6.38 -10.12
CA ASN A 67 10.84 -6.42 -11.45
C ASN A 67 10.60 -7.78 -12.14
N HIS A 68 10.62 -8.88 -11.38
CA HIS A 68 10.32 -10.22 -11.89
C HIS A 68 8.86 -10.33 -12.33
N ARG A 69 7.91 -9.86 -11.51
CA ARG A 69 6.47 -9.87 -11.83
C ARG A 69 6.13 -9.16 -13.15
N PHE A 70 6.86 -8.09 -13.48
CA PHE A 70 6.68 -7.33 -14.72
C PHE A 70 7.63 -7.76 -15.86
N GLY A 71 8.41 -8.83 -15.67
CA GLY A 71 9.27 -9.39 -16.71
C GLY A 71 10.53 -8.57 -17.02
N PHE A 72 10.94 -7.67 -16.12
CA PHE A 72 12.19 -6.92 -16.28
C PHE A 72 13.43 -7.74 -15.90
N ILE A 73 13.26 -8.75 -15.04
CA ILE A 73 14.33 -9.68 -14.63
C ILE A 73 13.81 -11.11 -14.57
N ASN A 74 14.73 -12.08 -14.71
CA ASN A 74 14.39 -13.50 -14.84
C ASN A 74 14.24 -14.26 -13.51
N ASN A 75 14.54 -13.63 -12.37
CA ASN A 75 14.37 -14.22 -11.06
C ASN A 75 13.98 -13.17 -10.02
N ASN A 76 13.39 -13.60 -8.92
CA ASN A 76 13.00 -12.77 -7.80
C ASN A 76 13.96 -12.94 -6.61
N PHE A 77 15.24 -13.24 -6.81
CA PHE A 77 16.17 -13.35 -5.68
C PHE A 77 16.69 -11.97 -5.27
N CYS A 78 16.75 -11.74 -3.96
CA CYS A 78 17.41 -10.58 -3.38
C CYS A 78 18.92 -10.74 -3.54
N SER A 79 19.66 -9.63 -3.62
CA SER A 79 21.14 -9.67 -3.68
C SER A 79 21.78 -10.27 -2.42
N CYS A 80 21.02 -10.48 -1.34
CA CYS A 80 21.46 -11.22 -0.16
C CYS A 80 21.41 -12.75 -0.32
N GLY A 81 20.84 -13.26 -1.42
CA GLY A 81 20.70 -14.69 -1.72
C GLY A 81 19.36 -15.31 -1.37
N GLU A 82 18.51 -14.60 -0.61
CA GLU A 82 17.16 -15.08 -0.24
C GLU A 82 16.11 -14.74 -1.30
N MET A 83 14.98 -15.43 -1.26
CA MET A 83 13.82 -15.09 -2.10
C MET A 83 13.31 -13.69 -1.72
N ASP A 84 13.26 -12.81 -2.70
CA ASP A 84 12.77 -11.45 -2.48
C ASP A 84 11.24 -11.48 -2.36
N THR A 85 10.79 -11.03 -1.20
CA THR A 85 9.40 -10.68 -0.92
C THR A 85 9.41 -9.30 -0.30
N VAL A 86 8.29 -8.61 -0.37
CA VAL A 86 8.15 -7.30 0.27
C VAL A 86 8.38 -7.36 1.78
N PHE A 87 7.99 -8.47 2.43
CA PHE A 87 8.31 -8.73 3.84
C PHE A 87 9.80 -8.92 4.09
N HIS A 88 10.47 -9.71 3.24
CA HIS A 88 11.92 -9.89 3.31
C HIS A 88 12.63 -8.53 3.20
N TYR A 89 12.33 -7.77 2.14
CA TYR A 89 12.96 -6.47 1.88
C TYR A 89 12.76 -5.48 3.03
N ALA A 90 11.56 -5.42 3.61
CA ALA A 90 11.24 -4.43 4.64
C ALA A 90 11.56 -4.85 6.08
N THR A 91 11.73 -6.13 6.37
CA THR A 91 11.84 -6.58 7.78
C THR A 91 12.95 -7.58 8.06
N GLU A 92 13.61 -8.14 7.03
CA GLU A 92 14.54 -9.27 7.21
C GLU A 92 15.86 -9.12 6.45
N CYS A 93 15.87 -8.42 5.32
CA CYS A 93 17.03 -8.35 4.43
C CYS A 93 18.21 -7.62 5.10
N ILE A 94 19.36 -8.29 5.18
CA ILE A 94 20.58 -7.74 5.80
C ILE A 94 21.04 -6.44 5.11
N LEU A 95 20.80 -6.31 3.79
CA LEU A 95 21.21 -5.16 2.99
C LEU A 95 20.35 -3.91 3.26
N THR A 96 19.16 -4.07 3.86
CA THR A 96 18.23 -2.97 4.16
C THR A 96 18.04 -2.74 5.65
N THR A 97 18.93 -3.29 6.50
CA THR A 97 18.81 -3.27 7.98
C THR A 97 18.57 -1.88 8.57
N SER A 98 19.22 -0.84 8.05
CA SER A 98 19.02 0.56 8.50
C SER A 98 17.61 1.10 8.20
N GLY A 99 16.89 0.45 7.29
CA GLY A 99 15.58 0.81 6.80
C GLY A 99 14.45 -0.05 7.34
N HIS A 100 14.74 -1.10 8.13
CA HIS A 100 13.76 -2.09 8.53
C HIS A 100 12.55 -1.46 9.24
N MET A 101 11.38 -1.88 8.80
CA MET A 101 10.12 -1.61 9.46
C MET A 101 9.90 -2.64 10.56
N ARG A 102 9.11 -2.27 11.57
CA ARG A 102 8.65 -3.27 12.54
C ARG A 102 7.77 -4.28 11.81
N LYS A 103 8.02 -5.57 12.02
CA LYS A 103 7.11 -6.62 11.55
C LYS A 103 5.70 -6.28 12.02
N PRO A 104 4.71 -6.21 11.10
CA PRO A 104 3.34 -5.99 11.52
C PRO A 104 2.94 -7.10 12.49
N LYS A 105 2.16 -6.77 13.52
CA LYS A 105 1.48 -7.79 14.30
C LYS A 105 0.41 -8.40 13.40
N ILE A 106 0.80 -9.47 12.73
CA ILE A 106 -0.08 -10.21 11.87
C ILE A 106 -1.09 -10.92 12.78
N ASN A 107 -2.27 -10.34 12.95
CA ASN A 107 -3.44 -11.08 13.44
C ASN A 107 -4.01 -11.83 12.23
N LEU A 108 -3.32 -12.88 11.77
CA LEU A 108 -3.91 -13.85 10.84
C LEU A 108 -4.83 -14.75 11.66
N LEU A 109 -6.12 -14.43 11.62
CA LEU A 109 -7.18 -15.43 11.70
C LEU A 109 -7.70 -15.63 10.27
#